data_AF-A0A9D1IDG1-F1
#
_entry.id   AF-A0A9D1IDG1-F1
#
_cell.length_a   1.000
_cell.length_b   1.000
_cell.length_c   1.000
_cell.angle_alpha   90.00
_cell.angle_beta   90.00
_cell.angle_gamma   90.00
#
_symmetry.space_group_name_H-M   'P 1'
#
loop_
_entity.id
_entity.type
_entity.pdbx_description
1 polymer ?
#
loop_
_entity_poly.entity_id
_entity_poly.type
_entity_poly.pdbx_seq_one_letter_code
_entity_poly.pdbx_strand_id
1 'polypeptide(L)'
;MRQIHILQLDPRLEAIGALILLADQVEIHALVQNYVEKTAIPAAAFSGLVEVYEYVREHLSGDFQELSMLFGRTLPRNGRLWDVFESAEFILGPIGSRDLSQRTNLFAAPEYSYADLSSPLSLPDFLEKMRLLPIDDSARWLLCDACMRYEHYLARMEAWIHPAEECVADKADLLYPYLSRCAEALRSQMNEVSLSLLLDRAGLPTHPEVVEIIPWAMGFSSLIARSNLGIRERKERVKIYYGALLPALEQAQGEESEASLLACLHALSDRSRLRILSLLAAAPLHGQEIARRTRLSAGTVSHHMGELIACGLVSQEKQGTRVFYRARQEGLESFLDDLRRKLL
;
A
#
# COMPACT_ATOMS: atom_id res chain seq x y z
N MET A 1 4.31 20.12 -19.36
CA MET A 1 3.48 19.73 -18.20
C MET A 1 2.77 18.44 -18.54
N ARG A 2 2.88 17.42 -17.69
CA ARG A 2 2.11 16.17 -17.83
C ARG A 2 0.64 16.42 -17.57
N GLN A 3 -0.23 15.62 -18.19
CA GLN A 3 -1.67 15.69 -17.97
C GLN A 3 -2.03 14.83 -16.76
N ILE A 4 -2.63 15.43 -15.72
CA ILE A 4 -3.08 14.72 -14.53
C ILE A 4 -4.61 14.73 -14.52
N HIS A 5 -5.22 13.55 -14.52
CA HIS A 5 -6.66 13.37 -14.47
C HIS A 5 -7.04 12.64 -13.19
N ILE A 6 -7.89 13.27 -12.37
CA ILE A 6 -8.52 12.59 -11.23
C ILE A 6 -9.91 12.15 -11.68
N LEU A 7 -10.10 10.85 -11.81
CA LEU A 7 -11.34 10.27 -12.33
C LEU A 7 -12.43 10.23 -11.24
N GLN A 8 -13.68 10.10 -11.68
CA GLN A 8 -14.85 9.99 -10.82
C GLN A 8 -15.14 8.52 -10.47
N LEU A 9 -16.20 8.29 -9.69
CA LEU A 9 -16.71 6.96 -9.33
C LEU A 9 -16.81 6.05 -10.55
N ASP A 10 -16.26 4.84 -10.44
CA ASP A 10 -16.41 3.76 -11.39
C ASP A 10 -17.05 2.56 -10.66
N PRO A 11 -18.36 2.28 -10.87
CA PRO A 11 -19.05 1.22 -10.14
C PRO A 11 -18.40 -0.15 -10.35
N ARG A 12 -17.82 -0.36 -11.53
CA ARG A 12 -17.13 -1.59 -11.90
C ARG A 12 -15.87 -1.81 -11.08
N LEU A 13 -15.07 -0.76 -10.91
CA LEU A 13 -13.86 -0.81 -10.07
C LEU A 13 -14.23 -1.06 -8.60
N GLU A 14 -15.28 -0.42 -8.10
CA GLU A 14 -15.77 -0.61 -6.75
C GLU A 14 -16.28 -2.05 -6.54
N ALA A 15 -16.99 -2.61 -7.52
CA ALA A 15 -17.41 -4.00 -7.53
C ALA A 15 -16.24 -4.98 -7.50
N ILE A 16 -15.19 -4.73 -8.30
CA ILE A 16 -13.94 -5.51 -8.24
C ILE A 16 -13.33 -5.45 -6.83
N GLY A 17 -13.34 -4.28 -6.18
CA GLY A 17 -12.89 -4.15 -4.80
C GLY A 17 -13.70 -5.01 -3.83
N ALA A 18 -15.02 -4.99 -3.93
CA ALA A 18 -15.89 -5.85 -3.13
C ALA A 18 -15.61 -7.35 -3.38
N LEU A 19 -15.45 -7.76 -4.64
CA LEU A 19 -15.10 -9.14 -5.01
C LEU A 19 -13.73 -9.56 -4.46
N ILE A 20 -12.73 -8.67 -4.46
CA ILE A 20 -11.42 -8.94 -3.88
C ILE A 20 -11.53 -9.14 -2.35
N LEU A 21 -12.30 -8.29 -1.67
CA LEU A 21 -12.53 -8.42 -0.22
C LEU A 21 -13.24 -9.73 0.12
N LEU A 22 -14.24 -10.12 -0.69
CA LEU A 22 -14.92 -11.40 -0.54
C LEU A 22 -13.94 -12.57 -0.80
N ALA A 23 -13.20 -12.54 -1.90
CA ALA A 23 -12.25 -13.58 -2.26
C ALA A 23 -11.17 -13.81 -1.18
N ASP A 24 -10.73 -12.72 -0.52
CA ASP A 24 -9.78 -12.72 0.60
C ASP A 24 -10.46 -13.01 1.97
N GLN A 25 -11.77 -13.30 2.00
CA GLN A 25 -12.58 -13.59 3.20
C GLN A 25 -12.47 -12.49 4.27
N VAL A 26 -12.52 -11.23 3.85
CA VAL A 26 -12.37 -10.10 4.76
C VAL A 26 -13.62 -9.92 5.62
N GLU A 27 -13.41 -9.92 6.94
CA GLU A 27 -14.40 -9.49 7.92
C GLU A 27 -14.53 -7.96 7.91
N ILE A 28 -15.49 -7.43 7.14
CA ILE A 28 -15.61 -5.99 6.87
C ILE A 28 -15.72 -5.14 8.13
N HIS A 29 -16.42 -5.64 9.15
CA HIS A 29 -16.57 -4.95 10.42
C HIS A 29 -15.26 -4.88 11.19
N ALA A 30 -14.46 -5.95 11.19
CA ALA A 30 -13.13 -5.95 11.81
C ALA A 30 -12.17 -5.01 11.05
N LEU A 31 -12.25 -5.00 9.71
CA LEU A 31 -11.49 -4.08 8.87
C LEU A 31 -11.82 -2.62 9.22
N VAL A 32 -13.11 -2.26 9.30
CA VAL A 32 -13.56 -0.91 9.65
C VAL A 32 -13.10 -0.52 11.05
N GLN A 33 -13.20 -1.40 12.05
CA GLN A 33 -12.70 -1.10 13.40
C GLN A 33 -11.21 -0.75 13.40
N ASN A 34 -10.40 -1.44 12.59
CA ASN A 34 -8.98 -1.10 12.42
C ASN A 34 -8.76 0.34 11.91
N TYR A 35 -9.60 0.82 10.98
CA TYR A 35 -9.51 2.20 10.50
C TYR A 35 -10.00 3.22 11.53
N VAL A 36 -11.03 2.89 12.31
CA VAL A 36 -11.53 3.75 13.39
C VAL A 36 -10.43 4.00 14.42
N GLU A 37 -9.71 2.94 14.82
CA GLU A 37 -8.58 3.01 15.75
C GLU A 37 -7.42 3.87 15.18
N LYS A 38 -7.19 3.79 13.86
CA LYS A 38 -6.05 4.46 13.21
C LYS A 38 -6.30 5.89 12.75
N THR A 39 -7.54 6.27 12.44
CA THR A 39 -7.83 7.57 11.80
C THR A 39 -8.67 8.52 12.67
N ALA A 40 -9.08 8.10 13.87
CA ALA A 40 -10.02 8.81 14.74
C ALA A 40 -11.37 9.16 14.07
N ILE A 41 -11.65 8.61 12.88
CA ILE A 41 -12.93 8.74 12.19
C ILE A 41 -13.94 7.82 12.88
N PRO A 42 -15.15 8.30 13.25
CA PRO A 42 -16.13 7.47 13.95
C PRO A 42 -16.65 6.33 13.06
N ALA A 43 -16.94 5.17 13.65
CA ALA A 43 -17.45 3.99 12.94
C ALA A 43 -18.68 4.27 12.06
N ALA A 44 -19.57 5.17 12.50
CA ALA A 44 -20.75 5.58 11.74
C ALA A 44 -20.40 6.22 10.38
N ALA A 45 -19.22 6.82 10.24
CA ALA A 45 -18.77 7.38 8.97
C ALA A 45 -18.33 6.32 7.95
N PHE A 46 -18.27 5.03 8.32
CA PHE A 46 -17.96 3.90 7.43
C PHE A 46 -19.20 3.09 7.03
N SER A 47 -20.40 3.48 7.46
CA SER A 47 -21.64 2.71 7.23
C SER A 47 -21.91 2.47 5.75
N GLY A 48 -21.62 3.43 4.88
CA GLY A 48 -21.83 3.29 3.44
C GLY A 48 -20.93 2.21 2.82
N LEU A 49 -19.66 2.15 3.22
CA LEU A 49 -18.73 1.10 2.77
C LEU A 49 -19.20 -0.29 3.22
N VAL A 50 -19.62 -0.40 4.48
CA VAL A 50 -20.14 -1.66 5.03
C VAL A 50 -21.41 -2.08 4.31
N GLU A 51 -22.38 -1.17 4.15
CA GLU A 51 -23.65 -1.48 3.49
C GLU A 51 -23.44 -1.94 2.05
N VAL A 52 -22.58 -1.28 1.28
CA VAL A 52 -22.29 -1.69 -0.11
C VAL A 52 -21.65 -3.07 -0.14
N TYR A 53 -20.65 -3.33 0.71
CA TYR A 53 -19.98 -4.64 0.77
C TYR A 53 -20.96 -5.76 1.14
N GLU A 54 -21.76 -5.55 2.20
CA GLU A 54 -22.75 -6.53 2.66
C GLU A 54 -23.84 -6.76 1.61
N TYR A 55 -24.28 -5.70 0.93
CA TYR A 55 -25.26 -5.80 -0.15
C TYR A 55 -24.73 -6.68 -1.30
N VAL A 56 -23.49 -6.44 -1.74
CA VAL A 56 -22.83 -7.29 -2.76
C VAL A 56 -22.72 -8.74 -2.25
N ARG A 57 -22.26 -8.95 -1.01
CA ARG A 57 -22.11 -10.29 -0.40
C ARG A 57 -23.42 -11.08 -0.39
N GLU A 58 -24.53 -10.42 -0.08
CA GLU A 58 -25.86 -11.05 0.04
C GLU A 58 -26.51 -11.35 -1.31
N HIS A 59 -26.18 -10.59 -2.35
CA HIS A 59 -26.80 -10.69 -3.68
C HIS A 59 -25.98 -11.51 -4.68
N LEU A 60 -24.71 -11.79 -4.37
CA LEU A 60 -23.90 -12.70 -5.15
C LEU A 60 -24.11 -14.16 -4.70
N SER A 61 -24.19 -15.06 -5.69
CA SER A 61 -24.22 -16.49 -5.47
C SER A 61 -23.25 -17.17 -6.43
N GLY A 62 -22.55 -18.20 -5.97
CA GLY A 62 -21.56 -18.91 -6.78
C GLY A 62 -20.60 -19.75 -5.95
N ASP A 63 -19.68 -20.42 -6.65
CA ASP A 63 -18.62 -21.18 -6.00
C ASP A 63 -17.55 -20.24 -5.44
N PHE A 64 -17.43 -20.21 -4.12
CA PHE A 64 -16.45 -19.35 -3.46
C PHE A 64 -15.00 -19.78 -3.73
N GLN A 65 -14.76 -21.06 -4.06
CA GLN A 65 -13.44 -21.51 -4.48
C GLN A 65 -13.05 -20.88 -5.82
N GLU A 66 -14.01 -20.76 -6.74
CA GLU A 66 -13.80 -20.04 -8.00
C GLU A 66 -13.53 -18.55 -7.77
N LEU A 67 -14.34 -17.89 -6.92
CA LEU A 67 -14.12 -16.49 -6.57
C LEU A 67 -12.71 -16.26 -6.00
N SER A 68 -12.30 -17.08 -5.03
CA SER A 68 -10.95 -17.04 -4.46
C SER A 68 -9.87 -17.33 -5.50
N MET A 69 -10.11 -18.22 -6.48
CA MET A 69 -9.16 -18.50 -7.55
C MET A 69 -8.94 -17.29 -8.48
N LEU A 70 -10.02 -16.58 -8.83
CA LEU A 70 -10.00 -15.48 -9.79
C LEU A 70 -9.54 -14.15 -9.18
N PHE A 71 -10.04 -13.81 -7.98
CA PHE A 71 -9.85 -12.50 -7.33
C PHE A 71 -9.05 -12.57 -6.02
N GLY A 72 -8.78 -13.76 -5.50
CA GLY A 72 -7.99 -13.94 -4.29
C GLY A 72 -6.49 -14.01 -4.57
N ARG A 73 -5.70 -14.06 -3.50
CA ARG A 73 -4.23 -14.12 -3.55
C ARG A 73 -3.70 -15.51 -3.87
N THR A 74 -4.02 -16.01 -5.07
CA THR A 74 -3.57 -17.31 -5.55
C THR A 74 -2.19 -17.30 -6.20
N LEU A 75 -1.66 -16.12 -6.53
CA LEU A 75 -0.32 -15.99 -7.07
C LEU A 75 0.65 -15.53 -5.96
N PRO A 76 1.94 -15.89 -6.06
CA PRO A 76 2.96 -15.47 -5.09
C PRO A 76 3.06 -13.95 -4.95
N ARG A 77 3.68 -13.50 -3.85
CA ARG A 77 3.78 -12.07 -3.46
C ARG A 77 2.44 -11.35 -3.30
N ASN A 78 1.38 -12.08 -2.93
CA ASN A 78 0.01 -11.57 -2.83
C ASN A 78 -0.62 -11.16 -4.18
N GLY A 79 -0.16 -11.73 -5.29
CA GLY A 79 -0.71 -11.46 -6.61
C GLY A 79 -2.06 -12.16 -6.85
N ARG A 80 -2.87 -11.60 -7.75
CA ARG A 80 -4.19 -12.14 -8.14
C ARG A 80 -4.22 -12.41 -9.63
N LEU A 81 -5.02 -13.39 -10.05
CA LEU A 81 -5.21 -13.64 -11.48
C LEU A 81 -5.88 -12.44 -12.18
N TRP A 82 -6.88 -11.82 -11.54
CA TRP A 82 -7.49 -10.58 -12.03
C TRP A 82 -6.45 -9.47 -12.31
N ASP A 83 -5.45 -9.30 -11.43
CA ASP A 83 -4.43 -8.27 -11.61
C ASP A 83 -3.61 -8.47 -12.89
N VAL A 84 -3.34 -9.72 -13.26
CA VAL A 84 -2.65 -10.06 -14.50
C VAL A 84 -3.51 -9.71 -15.72
N PHE A 85 -4.82 -9.98 -15.67
CA PHE A 85 -5.76 -9.69 -16.76
C PHE A 85 -5.97 -8.18 -16.95
N GLU A 86 -6.19 -7.45 -15.86
CA GLU A 86 -6.29 -5.98 -15.92
C GLU A 86 -4.99 -5.39 -16.47
N SER A 87 -3.82 -5.90 -16.03
CA SER A 87 -2.53 -5.44 -16.56
C SER A 87 -2.40 -5.71 -18.05
N ALA A 88 -2.86 -6.87 -18.52
CA ALA A 88 -2.85 -7.21 -19.94
C ALA A 88 -3.74 -6.27 -20.76
N GLU A 89 -4.94 -5.98 -20.29
CA GLU A 89 -5.83 -4.99 -20.92
C GLU A 89 -5.22 -3.58 -20.90
N PHE A 90 -4.62 -3.17 -19.79
CA PHE A 90 -4.02 -1.83 -19.67
C PHE A 90 -2.78 -1.65 -20.55
N ILE A 91 -1.87 -2.63 -20.52
CA ILE A 91 -0.62 -2.61 -21.28
C ILE A 91 -0.94 -2.83 -22.76
N LEU A 92 -1.45 -4.00 -23.14
CA LEU A 92 -1.61 -4.41 -24.54
C LEU A 92 -2.85 -3.77 -25.22
N GLY A 93 -3.83 -3.30 -24.45
CA GLY A 93 -5.13 -2.88 -24.96
C GLY A 93 -6.01 -4.05 -25.40
N PRO A 94 -7.27 -3.79 -25.79
CA PRO A 94 -8.30 -4.82 -25.99
C PRO A 94 -8.00 -5.80 -27.14
N ILE A 95 -7.23 -5.36 -28.13
CA ILE A 95 -6.80 -6.20 -29.26
C ILE A 95 -5.56 -7.01 -28.86
N GLY A 96 -4.55 -6.35 -28.28
CA GLY A 96 -3.29 -6.99 -27.92
C GLY A 96 -3.44 -7.98 -26.76
N SER A 97 -4.32 -7.72 -25.80
CA SER A 97 -4.67 -8.65 -24.73
C SER A 97 -5.29 -9.93 -25.27
N ARG A 98 -5.92 -9.90 -26.46
CA ARG A 98 -6.51 -11.06 -27.12
C ARG A 98 -5.54 -11.77 -28.07
N ASP A 99 -4.39 -11.18 -28.35
CA ASP A 99 -3.31 -11.83 -29.09
C ASP A 99 -2.46 -12.74 -28.17
N LEU A 100 -2.38 -14.02 -28.51
CA LEU A 100 -1.64 -15.00 -27.71
C LEU A 100 -0.13 -14.72 -27.65
N SER A 101 0.45 -14.20 -28.74
CA SER A 101 1.88 -13.93 -28.82
C SER A 101 2.28 -12.76 -27.92
N GLN A 102 1.43 -11.74 -27.82
CA GLN A 102 1.64 -10.61 -26.91
C GLN A 102 1.39 -11.01 -25.45
N ARG A 103 0.32 -11.78 -25.18
CA ARG A 103 0.04 -12.27 -23.82
C ARG A 103 1.14 -13.14 -23.25
N THR A 104 1.67 -14.08 -24.05
CA THR A 104 2.73 -14.97 -23.59
C THR A 104 3.98 -14.21 -23.17
N ASN A 105 4.32 -13.13 -23.87
CA ASN A 105 5.39 -12.23 -23.44
C ASN A 105 5.09 -11.54 -22.12
N LEU A 106 3.88 -11.00 -21.98
CA LEU A 106 3.51 -10.26 -20.79
C LEU A 106 3.41 -11.15 -19.55
N PHE A 107 2.74 -12.30 -19.65
CA PHE A 107 2.51 -13.21 -18.52
C PHE A 107 3.81 -13.87 -18.06
N ALA A 108 4.79 -14.01 -18.96
CA ALA A 108 6.10 -14.56 -18.64
C ALA A 108 7.16 -13.47 -18.34
N ALA A 109 6.79 -12.18 -18.34
CA ALA A 109 7.70 -11.09 -18.03
C ALA A 109 7.91 -10.95 -16.52
N PRO A 110 9.14 -10.66 -16.06
CA PRO A 110 9.35 -10.18 -14.71
C PRO A 110 8.61 -8.85 -14.49
N GLU A 111 8.12 -8.62 -13.27
CA GLU A 111 7.51 -7.34 -12.86
C GLU A 111 8.38 -6.16 -13.35
N TYR A 112 7.75 -5.18 -14.02
CA TYR A 112 8.37 -3.94 -14.51
C TYR A 112 9.40 -4.08 -15.64
N SER A 113 9.53 -5.25 -16.29
CA SER A 113 10.40 -5.46 -17.45
C SER A 113 9.60 -5.72 -18.73
N TYR A 114 9.09 -4.65 -19.35
CA TYR A 114 8.25 -4.71 -20.55
C TYR A 114 8.99 -4.37 -21.86
N ALA A 115 10.32 -4.36 -21.84
CA ALA A 115 11.15 -3.83 -22.92
C ALA A 115 11.07 -4.61 -24.26
N ASP A 116 10.46 -5.80 -24.26
CA ASP A 116 10.38 -6.68 -25.45
C ASP A 116 9.06 -7.48 -25.50
N LEU A 117 7.92 -6.79 -25.44
CA LEU A 117 6.60 -7.41 -25.59
C LEU A 117 6.19 -7.64 -27.07
N SER A 118 6.95 -7.10 -28.02
CA SER A 118 6.60 -7.12 -29.45
C SER A 118 6.99 -8.39 -30.20
N SER A 119 7.89 -9.20 -29.65
CA SER A 119 8.50 -10.33 -30.34
C SER A 119 7.77 -11.63 -29.97
N PRO A 120 7.08 -12.34 -30.89
CA PRO A 120 6.34 -13.55 -30.56
C PRO A 120 7.23 -14.60 -29.91
N LEU A 121 6.81 -15.13 -28.75
CA LEU A 121 7.49 -16.24 -28.08
C LEU A 121 7.09 -17.57 -28.69
N SER A 122 8.07 -18.46 -28.93
CA SER A 122 7.77 -19.86 -29.19
C SER A 122 7.23 -20.53 -27.93
N LEU A 123 6.48 -21.63 -28.07
CA LEU A 123 6.00 -22.39 -26.91
C LEU A 123 7.16 -22.87 -26.00
N PRO A 124 8.28 -23.42 -26.53
CA PRO A 124 9.45 -23.75 -25.71
C PRO A 124 9.99 -22.55 -24.92
N ASP A 125 10.14 -21.39 -25.56
CA ASP A 125 10.67 -20.19 -24.90
C ASP A 125 9.71 -19.67 -23.83
N PHE A 126 8.40 -19.70 -24.10
CA PHE A 126 7.37 -19.35 -23.11
C PHE A 126 7.44 -20.27 -21.89
N LEU A 127 7.52 -21.59 -22.09
CA LEU A 127 7.61 -22.55 -21.00
C LEU A 127 8.90 -22.41 -20.20
N GLU A 128 10.03 -22.14 -20.86
CA GLU A 128 11.29 -21.84 -20.17
C GLU A 128 11.20 -20.55 -19.34
N LYS A 129 10.62 -19.47 -19.88
CA LYS A 129 10.40 -18.24 -19.11
C LYS A 129 9.46 -18.49 -17.92
N MET A 130 8.35 -19.21 -18.11
CA MET A 130 7.42 -19.58 -17.03
C MET A 130 8.09 -20.43 -15.95
N ARG A 131 9.02 -21.32 -16.33
CA ARG A 131 9.83 -22.13 -15.40
C ARG A 131 10.77 -21.28 -14.54
N LEU A 132 11.29 -20.19 -15.09
CA LEU A 132 12.20 -19.27 -14.41
C LEU A 132 11.48 -18.28 -13.47
N LEU A 133 10.16 -18.12 -13.59
CA LEU A 133 9.39 -17.31 -12.66
C LEU A 133 9.47 -17.90 -11.24
N PRO A 134 9.71 -17.06 -10.21
CA PRO A 134 9.84 -17.50 -8.81
C PRO A 134 8.47 -17.76 -8.18
N ILE A 135 7.71 -18.67 -8.79
CA ILE A 135 6.36 -19.06 -8.38
C ILE A 135 6.23 -20.57 -8.17
N ASP A 136 5.25 -21.01 -7.40
CA ASP A 136 4.99 -22.43 -7.21
C ASP A 136 4.31 -23.08 -8.43
N ASP A 137 4.28 -24.42 -8.46
CA ASP A 137 3.77 -25.18 -9.59
C ASP A 137 2.28 -24.99 -9.84
N SER A 138 1.49 -24.79 -8.78
CA SER A 138 0.04 -24.55 -8.89
C SER A 138 -0.23 -23.19 -9.54
N ALA A 139 0.43 -22.14 -9.06
CA ALA A 139 0.34 -20.80 -9.64
C ALA A 139 0.83 -20.77 -11.09
N ARG A 140 1.92 -21.49 -11.40
CA ARG A 140 2.44 -21.60 -12.77
C ARG A 140 1.44 -22.27 -13.71
N TRP A 141 0.83 -23.37 -13.28
CA TRP A 141 -0.18 -24.07 -14.07
C TRP A 141 -1.40 -23.18 -14.31
N LEU A 142 -1.89 -22.50 -13.28
CA LEU A 142 -3.00 -21.55 -13.39
C LEU A 142 -2.69 -20.43 -14.39
N LEU A 143 -1.51 -19.81 -14.31
CA LEU A 143 -1.10 -18.75 -15.24
C LEU A 143 -0.98 -19.24 -16.68
N CYS A 144 -0.40 -20.43 -16.89
CA CYS A 144 -0.33 -21.05 -18.22
C CYS A 144 -1.74 -21.32 -18.79
N ASP A 145 -2.61 -21.96 -18.01
CA ASP A 145 -3.99 -22.27 -18.44
C ASP A 145 -4.77 -20.98 -18.73
N ALA A 146 -4.66 -19.96 -17.87
CA ALA A 146 -5.31 -18.68 -18.04
C ALA A 146 -4.76 -17.88 -19.25
N CYS A 147 -3.46 -17.96 -19.52
CA CYS A 147 -2.85 -17.35 -20.71
C CYS A 147 -3.40 -17.95 -22.01
N MET A 148 -3.50 -19.28 -22.05
CA MET A 148 -3.98 -20.04 -23.21
C MET A 148 -5.50 -19.92 -23.40
N ARG A 149 -6.26 -19.91 -22.29
CA ARG A 149 -7.72 -19.85 -22.27
C ARG A 149 -8.24 -18.49 -21.83
N TYR A 150 -7.59 -17.43 -22.31
CA TYR A 150 -7.86 -16.05 -21.89
C TYR A 150 -9.35 -15.67 -21.90
N GLU A 151 -10.04 -15.86 -23.03
CA GLU A 151 -11.47 -15.54 -23.16
C GLU A 151 -12.35 -16.34 -22.19
N HIS A 152 -11.97 -17.58 -21.88
CA HIS A 152 -12.72 -18.40 -20.93
C HIS A 152 -12.59 -17.86 -19.51
N TYR A 153 -11.39 -17.45 -19.08
CA TYR A 153 -11.20 -16.85 -17.76
C TYR A 153 -11.80 -15.46 -17.67
N LEU A 154 -11.73 -14.67 -18.75
CA LEU A 154 -12.37 -13.36 -18.81
C LEU A 154 -13.89 -13.51 -18.64
N ALA A 155 -14.54 -14.42 -19.37
CA ALA A 155 -15.97 -14.67 -19.21
C ALA A 155 -16.36 -15.11 -17.79
N ARG A 156 -15.50 -15.87 -17.11
CA ARG A 156 -15.71 -16.26 -15.70
C ARG A 156 -15.57 -15.07 -14.76
N MET A 157 -14.58 -14.20 -14.97
CA MET A 157 -14.44 -12.97 -14.21
C MET A 157 -15.63 -12.04 -14.43
N GLU A 158 -16.10 -11.88 -15.67
CA GLU A 158 -17.29 -11.08 -15.98
C GLU A 158 -18.57 -11.61 -15.32
N ALA A 159 -18.72 -12.93 -15.20
CA ALA A 159 -19.85 -13.54 -14.52
C ALA A 159 -19.94 -13.16 -13.03
N TRP A 160 -18.81 -12.78 -12.42
CA TRP A 160 -18.76 -12.23 -11.06
C TRP A 160 -18.83 -10.70 -11.04
N ILE A 161 -18.10 -10.02 -11.94
CA ILE A 161 -18.00 -8.55 -11.96
C ILE A 161 -19.33 -7.92 -12.32
N HIS A 162 -20.02 -8.42 -13.35
CA HIS A 162 -21.25 -7.81 -13.84
C HIS A 162 -22.36 -7.72 -12.78
N PRO A 163 -22.76 -8.80 -12.07
CA PRO A 163 -23.77 -8.68 -11.01
C PRO A 163 -23.29 -7.87 -9.81
N ALA A 164 -21.99 -7.91 -9.49
CA ALA A 164 -21.43 -7.07 -8.43
C ALA A 164 -21.47 -5.58 -8.80
N GLU A 165 -21.22 -5.25 -10.07
CA GLU A 165 -21.31 -3.90 -10.63
C GLU A 165 -22.73 -3.36 -10.55
N GLU A 166 -23.75 -4.17 -10.86
CA GLU A 166 -25.16 -3.82 -10.67
C GLU A 166 -25.47 -3.52 -9.19
N CYS A 167 -25.02 -4.39 -8.28
CA CYS A 167 -25.22 -4.20 -6.83
C CYS A 167 -24.58 -2.90 -6.33
N VAL A 168 -23.37 -2.60 -6.78
CA VAL A 168 -22.67 -1.37 -6.41
C VAL A 168 -23.32 -0.14 -7.03
N ALA A 169 -23.78 -0.22 -8.28
CA ALA A 169 -24.49 0.86 -8.95
C ALA A 169 -25.76 1.26 -8.19
N ASP A 170 -26.53 0.27 -7.70
CA ASP A 170 -27.74 0.50 -6.89
C ASP A 170 -27.46 1.22 -5.56
N LYS A 171 -26.23 1.12 -5.06
CA LYS A 171 -25.79 1.69 -3.78
C LYS A 171 -24.71 2.76 -3.94
N ALA A 172 -24.47 3.25 -5.16
CA ALA A 172 -23.35 4.14 -5.48
C ALA A 172 -23.37 5.44 -4.67
N ASP A 173 -24.56 5.93 -4.32
CA ASP A 173 -24.74 7.13 -3.50
C ASP A 173 -24.04 7.06 -2.14
N LEU A 174 -23.93 5.84 -1.59
CA LEU A 174 -23.24 5.61 -0.32
C LEU A 174 -21.72 5.74 -0.44
N LEU A 175 -21.15 5.61 -1.65
CA LEU A 175 -19.70 5.69 -1.89
C LEU A 175 -19.21 7.11 -2.18
N TYR A 176 -20.06 7.98 -2.75
CA TYR A 176 -19.67 9.35 -3.13
C TYR A 176 -19.02 10.17 -2.00
N PRO A 177 -19.45 10.11 -0.73
CA PRO A 177 -18.81 10.88 0.34
C PRO A 177 -17.33 10.52 0.53
N TYR A 178 -16.96 9.25 0.40
CA TYR A 178 -15.57 8.79 0.53
C TYR A 178 -14.74 9.24 -0.67
N LEU A 179 -15.27 9.05 -1.88
CA LEU A 179 -14.57 9.41 -3.11
C LEU A 179 -14.39 10.92 -3.25
N SER A 180 -15.39 11.71 -2.85
CA SER A 180 -15.33 13.18 -2.88
C SER A 180 -14.25 13.70 -1.94
N ARG A 181 -14.22 13.18 -0.69
CA ARG A 181 -13.18 13.53 0.29
C ARG A 181 -11.79 13.14 -0.21
N CYS A 182 -11.65 11.94 -0.79
CA CYS A 182 -10.39 11.49 -1.36
C CYS A 182 -9.94 12.38 -2.52
N ALA A 183 -10.85 12.72 -3.44
CA ALA A 183 -10.53 13.58 -4.57
C ALA A 183 -10.11 14.99 -4.13
N GLU A 184 -10.74 15.54 -3.09
CA GLU A 184 -10.35 16.83 -2.48
C GLU A 184 -8.97 16.77 -1.82
N ALA A 185 -8.69 15.71 -1.05
CA ALA A 185 -7.38 15.48 -0.46
C ALA A 185 -6.28 15.35 -1.53
N LEU A 186 -6.54 14.57 -2.59
CA LEU A 186 -5.65 14.46 -3.74
C LEU A 186 -5.39 15.81 -4.40
N ARG A 187 -6.42 16.62 -4.64
CA ARG A 187 -6.26 17.95 -5.27
C ARG A 187 -5.47 18.93 -4.40
N SER A 188 -5.54 18.80 -3.08
CA SER A 188 -4.83 19.70 -2.15
C SER A 188 -3.40 19.26 -1.87
N GLN A 189 -3.13 17.96 -1.84
CA GLN A 189 -1.83 17.40 -1.43
C GLN A 189 -0.95 16.95 -2.61
N MET A 190 -1.56 16.54 -3.73
CA MET A 190 -0.83 16.00 -4.87
C MET A 190 -0.33 17.14 -5.77
N ASN A 191 0.98 17.38 -5.72
CA ASN A 191 1.68 18.30 -6.63
C ASN A 191 2.70 17.53 -7.49
N GLU A 192 3.39 18.22 -8.41
CA GLU A 192 4.36 17.56 -9.29
C GLU A 192 5.50 16.87 -8.54
N VAL A 193 5.96 17.42 -7.41
CA VAL A 193 7.04 16.83 -6.61
C VAL A 193 6.53 15.58 -5.89
N SER A 194 5.42 15.69 -5.17
CA SER A 194 4.79 14.58 -4.43
C SER A 194 4.49 13.40 -5.36
N LEU A 195 3.94 13.68 -6.55
CA LEU A 195 3.62 12.66 -7.53
C LEU A 195 4.89 12.00 -8.11
N SER A 196 5.94 12.78 -8.40
CA SER A 196 7.18 12.21 -8.93
C SER A 196 7.87 11.31 -7.89
N LEU A 197 7.84 11.70 -6.60
CA LEU A 197 8.32 10.88 -5.49
C LEU A 197 7.51 9.59 -5.34
N LEU A 198 6.19 9.65 -5.46
CA LEU A 198 5.33 8.46 -5.41
C LEU A 198 5.64 7.49 -6.55
N LEU A 199 5.80 8.01 -7.78
CA LEU A 199 6.13 7.21 -8.96
C LEU A 199 7.52 6.57 -8.84
N ASP A 200 8.52 7.35 -8.41
CA ASP A 200 9.90 6.86 -8.20
C ASP A 200 9.94 5.72 -7.18
N ARG A 201 9.24 5.88 -6.04
CA ARG A 201 9.11 4.83 -5.01
C ARG A 201 8.41 3.58 -5.53
N ALA A 202 7.49 3.72 -6.48
CA ALA A 202 6.81 2.61 -7.13
C ALA A 202 7.64 1.96 -8.25
N GLY A 203 8.87 2.44 -8.51
CA GLY A 203 9.70 1.97 -9.62
C GLY A 203 9.10 2.31 -11.00
N LEU A 204 8.25 3.34 -11.04
CA LEU A 204 7.56 3.78 -12.24
C LEU A 204 8.25 4.99 -12.86
N PRO A 205 8.01 5.26 -14.15
CA PRO A 205 8.48 6.48 -14.79
C PRO A 205 8.07 7.71 -13.99
N THR A 206 9.04 8.58 -13.68
CA THR A 206 8.80 9.76 -12.83
C THR A 206 8.11 10.90 -13.57
N HIS A 207 8.20 10.91 -14.92
CA HIS A 207 7.63 11.95 -15.79
C HIS A 207 6.82 11.38 -16.97
N PRO A 208 5.77 10.56 -16.72
CA PRO A 208 4.92 10.06 -17.78
C PRO A 208 4.13 11.20 -18.43
N GLU A 209 3.71 11.03 -19.69
CA GLU A 209 2.92 12.05 -20.40
C GLU A 209 1.54 12.24 -19.77
N VAL A 210 0.90 11.14 -19.33
CA VAL A 210 -0.45 11.15 -18.75
C VAL A 210 -0.46 10.34 -17.45
N VAL A 211 -1.08 10.90 -16.41
CA VAL A 211 -1.36 10.22 -15.15
C VAL A 211 -2.86 10.26 -14.87
N GLU A 212 -3.45 9.09 -14.67
CA GLU A 212 -4.84 8.92 -14.25
C GLU A 212 -4.85 8.42 -12.81
N ILE A 213 -5.38 9.23 -11.90
CA ILE A 213 -5.59 8.85 -10.51
C ILE A 213 -7.07 8.52 -10.33
N ILE A 214 -7.34 7.31 -9.85
CA ILE A 214 -8.68 6.75 -9.73
C ILE A 214 -8.93 6.51 -8.24
N PRO A 215 -9.70 7.39 -7.56
CA PRO A 215 -10.13 7.15 -6.19
C PRO A 215 -10.90 5.84 -6.09
N TRP A 216 -10.64 5.05 -5.05
CA TRP A 216 -11.19 3.70 -4.89
C TRP A 216 -11.68 3.47 -3.46
N ALA A 217 -13.00 3.47 -3.26
CA ALA A 217 -13.64 3.36 -1.96
C ALA A 217 -13.46 1.96 -1.36
N MET A 218 -13.81 0.92 -2.12
CA MET A 218 -13.59 -0.49 -1.79
C MET A 218 -12.11 -0.90 -1.85
N GLY A 219 -11.25 0.00 -2.33
CA GLY A 219 -9.80 -0.10 -2.20
C GLY A 219 -9.29 0.24 -0.80
N PHE A 220 -10.08 0.91 0.04
CA PHE A 220 -9.71 1.38 1.38
C PHE A 220 -8.38 2.15 1.40
N SER A 221 -7.28 1.51 1.79
CA SER A 221 -5.92 2.11 1.81
C SER A 221 -4.98 1.55 0.74
N SER A 222 -5.53 0.85 -0.25
CA SER A 222 -4.75 0.28 -1.35
C SER A 222 -4.17 1.38 -2.22
N LEU A 223 -2.89 1.23 -2.58
CA LEU A 223 -2.22 2.06 -3.56
C LEU A 223 -1.62 1.14 -4.63
N ILE A 224 -2.22 1.15 -5.82
CA ILE A 224 -1.76 0.32 -6.94
C ILE A 224 -1.47 1.24 -8.11
N ALA A 225 -0.25 1.20 -8.62
CA ALA A 225 0.14 1.98 -9.78
C ALA A 225 0.62 1.07 -10.92
N ARG A 226 0.15 1.33 -12.14
CA ARG A 226 0.44 0.55 -13.34
C ARG A 226 0.91 1.48 -14.45
N SER A 227 1.88 1.03 -15.24
CA SER A 227 2.38 1.75 -16.41
C SER A 227 2.26 0.88 -17.66
N ASN A 228 1.95 1.50 -18.79
CA ASN A 228 1.97 0.86 -20.11
C ASN A 228 3.34 0.93 -20.80
N LEU A 229 4.40 1.26 -20.05
CA LEU A 229 5.78 1.29 -20.53
C LEU A 229 6.11 -0.01 -21.29
N GLY A 230 6.74 0.10 -22.46
CA GLY A 230 7.14 -1.06 -23.27
C GLY A 230 6.48 -1.16 -24.65
N ILE A 231 5.36 -0.48 -24.87
CA ILE A 231 4.72 -0.40 -26.20
C ILE A 231 5.05 0.95 -26.84
N ARG A 232 6.03 0.93 -27.76
CA ARG A 232 6.59 2.13 -28.42
C ARG A 232 5.57 2.98 -29.19
N GLU A 233 4.39 2.44 -29.48
CA GLU A 233 3.37 3.08 -30.33
C GLU A 233 2.28 3.82 -29.54
N ARG A 234 2.33 3.83 -28.19
CA ARG A 234 1.36 4.54 -27.35
C ARG A 234 2.05 5.58 -26.48
N LYS A 235 1.32 6.66 -26.17
CA LYS A 235 1.73 7.62 -25.15
C LYS A 235 1.99 6.90 -23.84
N GLU A 236 3.02 7.33 -23.13
CA GLU A 236 3.33 6.82 -21.80
C GLU A 236 2.26 7.26 -20.81
N ARG A 237 1.60 6.29 -20.18
CA ARG A 237 0.48 6.48 -19.27
C ARG A 237 0.73 5.71 -17.99
N VAL A 238 0.39 6.35 -16.87
CA VAL A 238 0.32 5.70 -15.57
C VAL A 238 -1.09 5.79 -15.02
N LYS A 239 -1.64 4.65 -14.57
CA LYS A 239 -2.86 4.60 -13.77
C LYS A 239 -2.51 4.36 -12.31
N ILE A 240 -3.13 5.13 -11.41
CA ILE A 240 -2.97 5.01 -9.96
C ILE A 240 -4.34 4.77 -9.35
N TYR A 241 -4.59 3.56 -8.88
CA TYR A 241 -5.73 3.24 -8.02
C TYR A 241 -5.41 3.69 -6.61
N TYR A 242 -6.13 4.70 -6.12
CA TYR A 242 -5.84 5.39 -4.88
C TYR A 242 -6.97 5.16 -3.87
N GLY A 243 -6.70 4.37 -2.84
CA GLY A 243 -7.67 4.04 -1.81
C GLY A 243 -8.24 5.27 -1.11
N ALA A 244 -9.56 5.33 -0.97
CA ALA A 244 -10.25 6.52 -0.44
C ALA A 244 -9.92 6.85 1.03
N LEU A 245 -9.38 5.90 1.78
CA LEU A 245 -8.97 6.08 3.17
C LEU A 245 -7.46 6.34 3.33
N LEU A 246 -6.70 6.26 2.24
CA LEU A 246 -5.26 6.52 2.27
C LEU A 246 -4.93 7.94 2.78
N PRO A 247 -5.62 9.03 2.37
CA PRO A 247 -5.33 10.36 2.89
C PRO A 247 -5.57 10.49 4.40
N ALA A 248 -6.62 9.84 4.91
CA ALA A 248 -6.93 9.86 6.32
C ALA A 248 -5.89 9.09 7.15
N LEU A 249 -5.39 7.96 6.62
CA LEU A 249 -4.28 7.24 7.22
C LEU A 249 -2.99 8.06 7.19
N GLU A 250 -2.66 8.68 6.06
CA GLU A 250 -1.47 9.52 5.90
C GLU A 250 -1.50 10.73 6.85
N GLN A 251 -2.67 11.34 7.02
CA GLN A 251 -2.88 12.42 8.01
C GLN A 251 -2.66 11.92 9.44
N ALA A 252 -3.31 10.81 9.83
CA ALA A 252 -3.17 10.27 11.18
C ALA A 252 -1.73 9.83 11.49
N GLN A 253 -1.07 9.18 10.53
CA GLN A 253 0.35 8.83 10.65
C GLN A 253 1.25 10.07 10.69
N GLY A 254 0.92 11.10 9.91
CA GLY A 254 1.64 12.37 9.91
C GLY A 254 1.55 13.10 11.25
N GLU A 255 0.36 13.14 11.86
CA GLU A 255 0.13 13.75 13.17
C GLU A 255 0.82 12.98 14.29
N GLU A 256 0.75 11.64 14.29
CA GLU A 256 1.44 10.79 15.26
C GLU A 256 2.97 10.90 15.11
N SER A 257 3.47 10.91 13.87
CA SER A 257 4.88 11.11 13.57
C SER A 257 5.38 12.49 13.98
N GLU A 258 4.59 13.55 13.71
CA GLU A 258 4.95 14.91 14.10
C GLU A 258 4.92 15.10 15.61
N ALA A 259 3.91 14.58 16.31
CA ALA A 259 3.87 14.60 17.76
C ALA A 259 5.07 13.85 18.38
N SER A 260 5.41 12.69 17.83
CA SER A 260 6.58 11.90 18.25
C SER A 260 7.90 12.64 17.98
N LEU A 261 8.03 13.29 16.82
CA LEU A 261 9.19 14.10 16.45
C LEU A 261 9.34 15.31 17.38
N LEU A 262 8.24 16.02 17.68
CA LEU A 262 8.21 17.14 18.61
C LEU A 262 8.53 16.71 20.04
N ALA A 263 8.03 15.56 20.49
CA ALA A 263 8.37 14.99 21.80
C ALA A 263 9.87 14.68 21.90
N CYS A 264 10.45 14.07 20.86
CA CYS A 264 11.90 13.80 20.80
C CYS A 264 12.70 15.11 20.80
N LEU A 265 12.31 16.11 20.00
CA LEU A 265 12.94 17.42 20.00
C LEU A 265 12.86 18.11 21.37
N HIS A 266 11.71 18.02 22.03
CA HIS A 266 11.52 18.55 23.37
C HIS A 266 12.43 17.85 24.39
N ALA A 267 12.51 16.51 24.34
CA ALA A 267 13.41 15.74 25.16
C ALA A 267 14.89 16.12 24.89
N LEU A 268 15.28 16.35 23.64
CA LEU A 268 16.66 16.71 23.29
C LEU A 268 17.01 18.19 23.54
N SER A 269 16.00 19.07 23.69
CA SER A 269 16.20 20.50 23.94
C SER A 269 16.78 20.82 25.33
N ASP A 270 16.78 19.85 26.25
CA ASP A 270 17.39 20.01 27.57
C ASP A 270 18.87 19.62 27.56
N ARG A 271 19.71 20.51 28.07
CA ARG A 271 21.16 20.35 28.13
C ARG A 271 21.59 19.10 28.90
N SER A 272 20.91 18.79 29.99
CA SER A 272 21.22 17.63 30.84
C SER A 272 20.86 16.33 30.14
N ARG A 273 19.68 16.24 29.52
CA ARG A 273 19.25 15.06 28.74
C ARG A 273 20.16 14.79 27.56
N LEU A 274 20.54 15.81 26.79
CA LEU A 274 21.49 15.66 25.69
C LEU A 274 22.86 15.17 26.19
N ARG A 275 23.32 15.69 27.34
CA ARG A 275 24.57 15.23 27.97
C ARG A 275 24.48 13.78 28.43
N ILE A 276 23.36 13.36 29.03
CA ILE A 276 23.16 11.98 29.44
C ILE A 276 23.14 11.06 28.20
N LEU A 277 22.38 11.40 27.17
CA LEU A 277 22.31 10.62 25.94
C LEU A 277 23.68 10.46 25.29
N SER A 278 24.50 11.51 25.28
CA SER A 278 25.89 11.46 24.79
C SER A 278 26.75 10.48 25.60
N LEU A 279 26.57 10.40 26.92
CA LEU A 279 27.27 9.43 27.76
C LEU A 279 26.82 7.99 27.45
N LEU A 280 25.52 7.80 27.25
CA LEU A 280 24.91 6.50 26.97
C LEU A 280 25.19 5.99 25.54
N ALA A 281 25.44 6.89 24.60
CA ALA A 281 25.90 6.56 23.26
C ALA A 281 27.34 6.02 23.26
N ALA A 282 28.17 6.45 24.22
CA ALA A 282 29.54 5.96 24.35
C ALA A 282 29.61 4.59 25.06
N ALA A 283 28.81 4.38 26.11
CA ALA A 283 28.77 3.11 26.84
C ALA A 283 27.50 2.98 27.71
N PRO A 284 27.06 1.74 28.03
CA PRO A 284 26.00 1.52 29.00
C PRO A 284 26.41 2.00 30.40
N LEU A 285 25.51 2.70 31.10
CA LEU A 285 25.76 3.22 32.46
C LEU A 285 24.58 2.95 33.37
N HIS A 286 24.84 2.70 34.65
CA HIS A 286 23.78 2.61 35.66
C HIS A 286 23.43 3.99 36.24
N GLY A 287 22.21 4.16 36.77
CA GLY A 287 21.69 5.46 37.20
C GLY A 287 22.58 6.28 38.14
N GLN A 288 23.24 5.65 39.12
CA GLN A 288 24.16 6.35 40.03
C GLN A 288 25.40 6.92 39.33
N GLU A 289 25.88 6.26 38.27
CA GLU A 289 27.06 6.69 37.53
C GLU A 289 26.73 7.89 36.65
N ILE A 290 25.53 7.86 36.06
CA ILE A 290 24.97 8.99 35.31
C ILE A 290 24.86 10.20 36.25
N ALA A 291 24.23 10.04 37.42
CA ALA A 291 24.07 11.10 38.42
C ALA A 291 25.41 11.74 38.82
N ARG A 292 26.43 10.91 39.06
CA ARG A 292 27.79 11.37 39.39
C ARG A 292 28.43 12.15 38.24
N ARG A 293 28.34 11.65 37.00
CA ARG A 293 28.96 12.29 35.81
C ARG A 293 28.25 13.57 35.39
N THR A 294 26.94 13.66 35.62
CA THR A 294 26.14 14.84 35.25
C THR A 294 25.95 15.82 36.41
N ARG A 295 26.33 15.44 37.65
CA ARG A 295 26.09 16.20 38.88
C ARG A 295 24.60 16.47 39.14
N LEU A 296 23.75 15.53 38.77
CA LEU A 296 22.30 15.57 38.99
C LEU A 296 21.91 14.69 40.17
N SER A 297 20.75 14.99 40.77
CA SER A 297 20.16 14.08 41.76
C SER A 297 19.71 12.77 41.10
N ALA A 298 19.65 11.69 41.87
CA ALA A 298 19.11 10.42 41.37
C ALA A 298 17.66 10.56 40.88
N GLY A 299 16.84 11.38 41.55
CA GLY A 299 15.46 11.64 41.13
C GLY A 299 15.40 12.36 39.77
N THR A 300 16.27 13.34 39.55
CA THR A 300 16.38 14.05 38.27
C THR A 300 16.85 13.13 37.15
N VAL A 301 17.83 12.24 37.41
CA VAL A 301 18.25 11.24 36.43
C VAL A 301 17.10 10.30 36.08
N SER A 302 16.35 9.79 37.06
CA SER A 302 15.19 8.93 36.79
C SER A 302 14.12 9.63 35.95
N HIS A 303 13.83 10.90 36.24
CA HIS A 303 12.90 11.70 35.44
C HIS A 303 13.37 11.83 33.98
N HIS A 304 14.63 12.22 33.77
CA HIS A 304 15.22 12.31 32.44
C HIS A 304 15.27 10.96 31.70
N MET A 305 15.53 9.85 32.41
CA MET A 305 15.46 8.51 31.81
C MET A 305 14.04 8.19 31.35
N GLY A 306 13.02 8.54 32.14
CA GLY A 306 11.62 8.35 31.75
C GLY A 306 11.30 9.03 30.41
N GLU A 307 11.69 10.29 30.25
CA GLU A 307 11.46 11.05 29.01
C GLU A 307 12.24 10.48 27.82
N LEU A 308 13.53 10.15 28.02
CA LEU A 308 14.37 9.59 26.95
C LEU A 308 13.95 8.17 26.53
N ILE A 309 13.41 7.37 27.47
CA ILE A 309 12.84 6.05 27.20
C ILE A 309 11.50 6.18 26.49
N ALA A 310 10.64 7.12 26.90
CA ALA A 310 9.36 7.38 26.23
C ALA A 310 9.54 7.80 24.77
N CYS A 311 10.61 8.54 24.47
CA CYS A 311 11.00 8.90 23.11
C CYS A 311 11.69 7.76 22.34
N GLY A 312 11.88 6.58 22.94
CA GLY A 312 12.57 5.45 22.31
C GLY A 312 14.07 5.65 22.07
N LEU A 313 14.68 6.71 22.62
CA LEU A 313 16.11 7.04 22.45
C LEU A 313 17.03 6.26 23.38
N VAL A 314 16.49 5.76 24.50
CA VAL A 314 17.21 5.00 25.52
C VAL A 314 16.46 3.71 25.82
N SER A 315 17.20 2.62 26.00
CA SER A 315 16.70 1.37 26.57
C SER A 315 17.20 1.18 28.00
N GLN A 316 16.49 0.37 28.76
CA GLN A 316 16.90 -0.03 30.11
C GLN A 316 16.91 -1.55 30.24
N GLU A 317 17.89 -2.07 30.97
CA GLU A 317 18.05 -3.49 31.27
C GLU A 317 18.34 -3.66 32.76
N LYS A 318 17.64 -4.60 33.40
CA LYS A 318 17.85 -4.91 34.82
C LYS A 318 18.85 -6.05 34.95
N GLN A 319 20.00 -5.75 35.56
CA GLN A 319 21.04 -6.73 35.87
C GLN A 319 21.18 -6.86 37.39
N GLY A 320 20.58 -7.92 37.94
CA GLY A 320 20.46 -8.14 39.38
C GLY A 320 19.65 -7.04 40.06
N THR A 321 20.28 -6.30 40.98
CA THR A 321 19.66 -5.17 41.70
C THR A 321 19.87 -3.82 41.02
N ARG A 322 20.61 -3.76 39.91
CA ARG A 322 20.95 -2.51 39.20
C ARG A 322 20.22 -2.41 37.86
N VAL A 323 19.86 -1.19 37.49
CA VAL A 323 19.32 -0.86 36.15
C VAL A 323 20.42 -0.17 35.36
N PHE A 324 20.72 -0.71 34.18
CA PHE A 324 21.63 -0.15 33.21
C PHE A 324 20.85 0.47 32.07
N TYR A 325 21.31 1.63 31.61
CA TYR A 325 20.74 2.34 30.48
C TYR A 325 21.72 2.31 29.31
N ARG A 326 21.20 2.30 28.09
CA ARG A 326 21.98 2.37 26.85
C ARG A 326 21.22 3.21 25.82
N ALA A 327 21.93 3.98 25.00
CA ALA A 327 21.31 4.66 23.85
C ALA A 327 20.86 3.63 22.80
N ARG A 328 19.67 3.80 22.24
CA ARG A 328 19.16 2.97 21.14
C ARG A 328 19.62 3.57 19.82
N GLN A 329 20.54 2.90 19.13
CA GLN A 329 21.06 3.38 17.86
C GLN A 329 19.95 3.44 16.80
N GLU A 330 19.09 2.42 16.75
CA GLU A 330 17.98 2.36 15.81
C GLU A 330 16.96 3.47 16.06
N GLY A 331 16.71 3.80 17.34
CA GLY A 331 15.82 4.91 17.72
C GLY A 331 16.39 6.27 17.32
N LEU A 332 17.70 6.46 17.46
CA LEU A 332 18.39 7.68 17.03
C LEU A 332 18.40 7.82 15.50
N GLU A 333 18.67 6.74 14.77
CA GLU A 333 18.64 6.72 13.30
C GLU A 333 17.24 7.03 12.77
N SER A 334 16.21 6.37 13.32
CA SER A 334 14.81 6.66 12.97
C SER A 334 14.45 8.13 13.21
N PHE A 335 14.82 8.69 14.37
CA PHE A 335 14.56 10.11 14.68
C PHE A 335 15.26 11.06 13.70
N LEU A 336 16.51 10.79 13.33
CA LEU A 336 17.24 11.61 12.36
C LEU A 336 16.63 11.53 10.96
N ASP A 337 16.17 10.35 10.56
CA ASP A 337 15.50 10.16 9.28
C ASP A 337 14.11 10.82 9.26
N ASP A 338 13.36 10.77 10.36
CA ASP A 338 12.12 11.54 10.53
C ASP A 338 12.37 13.06 10.39
N LEU A 339 13.40 13.56 11.07
CA LEU A 339 13.76 14.98 11.03
C LEU A 339 14.22 15.41 9.64
N ARG A 340 15.03 14.58 8.96
CA ARG A 340 15.43 14.79 7.57
C ARG A 340 14.21 14.84 6.67
N ARG A 341 13.36 13.82 6.71
CA ARG A 341 12.12 13.75 5.90
C ARG A 341 11.22 14.97 6.07
N LYS A 342 11.20 15.60 7.25
CA LYS A 342 10.35 16.75 7.55
C LYS A 342 10.97 18.09 7.12
N LEU A 343 12.30 18.23 7.14
CA LEU A 343 12.98 19.53 7.02
C LEU A 343 13.92 19.67 5.81
N LEU A 344 14.32 18.58 5.17
CA LEU A 344 15.30 18.53 4.08
C LEU A 344 14.75 17.73 2.90
#